data_AF-A0A382N1Q3-F1
#
_entry.id   AF-A0A382N1Q3-F1
#
_cell.length_a   1.000
_cell.length_b   1.000
_cell.length_c   1.000
_cell.angle_alpha   90.00
_cell.angle_beta   90.00
_cell.angle_gamma   90.00
#
_symmetry.space_group_name_H-M   'P 1'
#
loop_
_entity.id
_entity.type
_entity.pdbx_description
1 polymer ?
#
loop_
_entity_poly.entity_id
_entity_poly.type
_entity_poly.pdbx_seq_one_letter_code
_entity_poly.pdbx_strand_id
1 'polypeptide(L)' 'MYMITSQIIRSNRKTLSLSFNENADLVVRAPHRVSDDEIQKFISEKSAWIDNKQRLIKAQLEDN' A
#
# COMPACT_ATOMS: atom_id res chain seq x y z
N MET A 1 -3.37 15.48 -8.55
CA MET A 1 -2.37 15.25 -7.50
C MET A 1 -3.00 14.30 -6.49
N TYR A 2 -2.77 12.99 -6.60
CA TYR A 2 -3.34 12.00 -5.68
C TYR A 2 -2.26 11.63 -4.67
N MET A 3 -2.34 12.25 -3.49
CA MET A 3 -1.37 12.08 -2.41
C MET A 3 -1.86 10.94 -1.52
N ILE A 4 -1.71 9.69 -1.98
CA ILE A 4 -1.84 8.58 -1.04
C ILE A 4 -0.60 8.66 -0.13
N THR A 5 -0.81 8.99 1.15
CA THR A 5 0.23 8.94 2.18
C THR A 5 0.57 7.49 2.48
N SER A 6 1.19 6.80 1.52
CA SER A 6 1.62 5.42 1.67
C SER A 6 3.05 5.38 2.19
N GLN A 7 3.29 4.59 3.24
CA GLN A 7 4.63 4.38 3.74
C GLN A 7 5.39 3.46 2.77
N ILE A 8 6.37 4.02 2.06
CA ILE A 8 7.20 3.25 1.13
C ILE A 8 8.44 2.73 1.86
N ILE A 9 8.53 1.42 2.02
CA ILE A 9 9.70 0.74 2.61
C ILE A 9 10.48 0.07 1.48
N ARG A 10 11.72 0.51 1.25
CA ARG A 10 12.63 -0.14 0.30
C ARG A 10 13.42 -1.25 0.98
N SER A 11 13.55 -2.39 0.30
CA SER A 11 14.26 -3.57 0.83
C SER A 11 14.86 -4.43 -0.29
N ASN A 12 15.68 -5.42 0.08
CA ASN A 12 16.32 -6.34 -0.87
C ASN A 12 15.36 -7.43 -1.44
N ARG A 13 14.10 -7.06 -1.68
CA ARG A 13 13.05 -7.93 -2.22
C ARG A 13 13.09 -7.99 -3.75
N LYS A 14 12.59 -9.07 -4.32
CA LYS A 14 12.48 -9.24 -5.79
C LYS A 14 11.22 -8.59 -6.38
N THR A 15 10.14 -8.47 -5.60
CA THR A 15 8.79 -8.06 -6.04
C THR A 15 8.23 -6.92 -5.19
N LEU A 16 7.27 -6.18 -5.76
CA LEU A 16 6.45 -5.19 -5.04
C LEU A 16 5.43 -5.91 -4.15
N SER A 17 5.15 -5.36 -2.98
CA SER A 17 4.13 -5.89 -2.08
C SER A 17 3.36 -4.76 -1.41
N LEU A 18 2.04 -4.89 -1.34
CA LEU A 18 1.18 -3.99 -0.58
C LEU A 18 0.77 -4.67 0.72
N SER A 19 0.81 -3.93 1.81
CA SER A 19 0.40 -4.40 3.13
C SER A 19 -0.28 -3.25 3.85
N PHE A 20 -1.13 -3.56 4.81
CA PHE A 20 -1.73 -2.56 5.69
C PHE A 20 -1.19 -2.76 7.09
N ASN A 21 -1.01 -1.65 7.81
CA ASN A 21 -0.70 -1.70 9.23
C ASN A 21 -1.97 -1.93 10.07
N GLU A 22 -1.80 -2.23 11.35
CA GLU A 22 -2.87 -2.34 12.35
C GLU A 22 -3.75 -1.08 12.42
N ASN A 23 -3.23 0.09 12.06
CA ASN A 23 -3.98 1.35 11.98
C ASN A 23 -4.70 1.59 10.63
N ALA A 24 -4.79 0.57 9.76
CA ALA A 24 -5.30 0.68 8.39
C ALA A 24 -4.47 1.57 7.44
N ASP A 25 -3.22 1.88 7.80
CA ASP A 25 -2.29 2.63 6.94
C ASP A 25 -1.70 1.76 5.83
N LEU A 26 -1.62 2.29 4.60
CA LEU A 26 -1.04 1.60 3.46
C LEU A 26 0.49 1.61 3.53
N VAL A 27 1.08 0.41 3.53
CA VAL A 27 2.53 0.17 3.48
C VAL A 27 2.89 -0.48 2.15
N VAL A 28 3.71 0.20 1.35
CA VAL A 28 4.23 -0.33 0.09
C VAL A 28 5.66 -0.77 0.29
N ARG A 29 5.93 -2.06 0.07
CA ARG A 29 7.29 -2.61 0.10
C ARG A 29 7.82 -2.76 -1.31
N ALA A 30 8.88 -2.02 -1.63
CA ALA A 30 9.45 -1.98 -2.96
C ALA A 30 10.92 -2.44 -2.99
N PRO A 31 11.37 -3.10 -4.07
CA PRO A 31 12.80 -3.30 -4.34
C PRO A 31 13.52 -1.95 -4.54
N HIS A 32 14.81 -1.87 -4.19
CA HIS A 32 15.62 -0.66 -4.42
C HIS A 32 15.71 -0.22 -5.89
N ARG A 33 15.63 -1.20 -6.81
CA ARG A 33 15.74 -1.01 -8.26
C ARG A 33 14.48 -0.47 -8.93
N VAL A 34 13.34 -0.42 -8.22
CA VAL A 34 12.07 0.02 -8.80
C VAL A 34 11.95 1.53 -8.61
N SER A 35 11.60 2.21 -9.71
CA SER A 35 11.36 3.65 -9.74
C SER A 35 10.07 4.03 -9.04
N ASP A 36 9.98 5.29 -8.60
CA ASP A 36 8.75 5.79 -7.98
C ASP A 36 7.55 5.68 -8.94
N ASP A 37 7.74 5.97 -10.22
CA ASP A 37 6.69 5.84 -11.26
C ASP A 37 6.08 4.43 -11.33
N GLU A 38 6.91 3.39 -11.31
CA GLU A 38 6.41 2.01 -11.32
C GLU A 38 5.67 1.66 -10.02
N ILE A 39 6.11 2.20 -8.89
CA ILE A 39 5.41 2.07 -7.61
C ILE A 39 4.03 2.75 -7.70
N GLN A 40 3.97 3.98 -8.23
CA GLN A 40 2.73 4.72 -8.43
C GLN A 40 1.77 3.99 -9.36
N LYS A 41 2.27 3.47 -10.49
CA LYS A 41 1.50 2.68 -11.43
C LYS A 41 0.91 1.45 -10.75
N PHE A 42 1.72 0.72 -9.99
CA PHE A 42 1.26 -0.46 -9.25
C PHE A 42 0.21 -0.12 -8.19
N ILE A 43 0.37 0.99 -7.46
CA ILE A 43 -0.63 1.49 -6.51
C ILE A 43 -1.93 1.84 -7.25
N SER A 44 -1.85 2.54 -8.38
CA SER A 44 -3.01 2.92 -9.19
C SER A 44 -3.75 1.69 -9.73
N GLU A 45 -3.03 0.69 -10.23
CA GLU A 45 -3.59 -0.57 -10.70
C GLU A 45 -4.29 -1.37 -9.58
N LYS A 46 -3.80 -1.24 -8.34
CA LYS A 46 -4.36 -1.90 -7.16
C LYS A 46 -5.25 -1.00 -6.31
N SER A 47 -5.57 0.20 -6.77
CA SER A 47 -6.34 1.20 -6.03
C SER A 47 -7.69 0.67 -5.54
N ALA A 48 -8.42 -0.05 -6.40
CA ALA A 48 -9.69 -0.68 -6.04
C ALA A 48 -9.54 -1.74 -4.92
N TRP A 49 -8.47 -2.53 -4.98
CA TRP A 49 -8.16 -3.50 -3.93
C TRP A 49 -7.75 -2.81 -2.62
N ILE A 50 -6.98 -1.71 -2.71
CA ILE A 50 -6.56 -0.90 -1.57
C ILE A 50 -7.79 -0.32 -0.85
N ASP A 51 -8.71 0.30 -1.57
CA ASP A 51 -9.94 0.87 -0.98
C ASP A 51 -10.78 -0.21 -0.28
N ASN A 52 -11.02 -1.34 -0.94
CA ASN A 52 -11.77 -2.44 -0.35
C ASN A 52 -11.10 -2.99 0.92
N LYS A 53 -9.78 -3.18 0.88
CA LYS A 53 -9.04 -3.71 2.03
C LYS A 53 -8.99 -2.72 3.18
N GLN A 54 -8.84 -1.42 2.89
CA GLN A 54 -8.89 -0.36 3.90
C GLN A 54 -10.25 -0.31 4.60
N ARG A 55 -11.36 -0.43 3.87
CA ARG A 55 -12.71 -0.51 4.47
C ARG A 55 -12.87 -1.71 5.38
N LEU A 56 -12.38 -2.88 4.95
CA LEU A 56 -12.44 -4.10 5.75
C LEU A 56 -11.67 -3.96 7.08
N ILE A 57 -10.47 -3.39 7.04
CA ILE A 57 -9.64 -3.21 8.24
C ILE A 57 -10.27 -2.17 9.16
N LYS A 58 -10.78 -1.05 8.62
CA LYS A 58 -11.51 -0.05 9.41
C LYS A 58 -12.72 -0.65 10.11
N ALA A 59 -13.54 -1.41 9.38
CA ALA A 59 -14.68 -2.10 9.97
C ALA A 59 -14.28 -3.07 11.09
N GLN A 60 -13.11 -3.73 10.99
CA GLN A 60 -12.58 -4.58 12.05
C GLN A 60 -12.04 -3.81 13.26
N LEU A 61 -11.52 -2.59 13.06
CA LEU A 61 -11.08 -1.72 14.15
C LEU A 61 -12.25 -1.12 14.93
N GLU A 62 -13.40 -0.92 14.29
CA GLU A 62 -14.61 -0.37 14.92
C GLU A 62 -15.38 -1.40 15.76
N ASP A 63 -15.11 -2.70 15.60
CA ASP A 63 -15.80 -3.81 16.28
C ASP A 63 -15.05 -4.34 17.53
N ASN A 64 -13.90 -3.74 17.88
CA ASN A 64 -13.04 -4.15 19.01
C ASN A 64 -12.81 -2.98 19.99
#